data_AF-A0A536THQ6-F1
#
_entry.id   AF-A0A536THQ6-F1
#
_cell.length_a   1.000
_cell.length_b   1.000
_cell.length_c   1.000
_cell.angle_alpha   90.00
_cell.angle_beta   90.00
_cell.angle_gamma   90.00
#
_symmetry.space_group_name_H-M   'P 1'
#
loop_
_entity.id
_entity.type
_entity.pdbx_description
1 polymer ?
#
loop_
_entity_poly.entity_id
_entity_poly.type
_entity_poly.pdbx_seq_one_letter_code
_entity_poly.pdbx_strand_id
1 'polypeptide(L)'
;MSTSTKIFLLTALLVAAWVPAVHAEKKTVCSITVNSPDEKETFRRSLPADKYQFVELVERGRPDWLESACRQGIRCDVLVISGHYDGGNEFFPDRLEADEFLPVAEMERVSCSDSCRGLFSQLKEVYLFGCNTLNPEALRSASAEIGRSLVRSGFSRADADRLSRGLSARHGESSRDRMRLIFKDVPVIYGFSSKAPVGPTAASMLDRYFQSGAGGEIGSGRASARMLGRFSANSMVVTSGLNDSDPYAAHRRDVCQFSSDRLSPVQKLGFVHQLLGREMAEVRMFLDRIEKYTASLSESERQTPAVARALDAIARDEAARTRYLDFARDADQPAVRARMLAVAGSLGWLSPAEKRAELMRMIGEQLARNTVSAADVDIV
;
A
#
# COMPACT_ATOMS: atom_id res chain seq x y z
N MET A 1 -19.08 59.33 -41.45
CA MET A 1 -19.37 58.00 -40.87
C MET A 1 -20.70 58.07 -40.14
N SER A 2 -21.68 57.27 -40.60
CA SER A 2 -23.06 57.27 -40.10
C SER A 2 -23.12 56.85 -38.63
N THR A 3 -24.09 57.38 -37.88
CA THR A 3 -24.37 57.04 -36.48
C THR A 3 -24.54 55.53 -36.26
N SER A 4 -25.00 54.79 -37.28
CA SER A 4 -25.09 53.32 -37.24
C SER A 4 -23.72 52.61 -37.17
N THR A 5 -22.66 53.20 -37.72
CA THR A 5 -21.31 52.60 -37.69
C THR A 5 -20.65 52.74 -36.31
N LYS A 6 -21.00 53.79 -35.55
CA LYS A 6 -20.50 54.00 -34.18
C LYS A 6 -21.15 53.05 -33.18
N ILE A 7 -22.43 52.70 -33.36
CA ILE A 7 -23.15 51.77 -32.49
C ILE A 7 -22.62 50.34 -32.67
N PHE A 8 -22.38 49.90 -33.92
CA PHE A 8 -21.81 48.57 -34.19
C PHE A 8 -20.41 48.37 -33.57
N LEU A 9 -19.55 49.40 -33.62
CA LEU A 9 -18.22 49.37 -32.99
C LEU A 9 -18.28 49.34 -31.46
N LEU A 10 -19.26 50.00 -30.83
CA LEU A 10 -19.45 49.94 -29.38
C LEU A 10 -19.97 48.57 -28.91
N THR A 11 -20.88 47.93 -29.65
CA THR A 11 -21.31 46.56 -29.31
C THR A 11 -20.21 45.51 -29.52
N ALA A 12 -19.33 45.67 -30.51
CA ALA A 12 -18.21 44.75 -30.71
C ALA A 12 -17.13 44.88 -29.61
N LEU A 13 -16.91 46.08 -29.07
CA LEU A 13 -16.01 46.32 -27.93
C LEU A 13 -16.59 45.87 -26.59
N LEU A 14 -17.91 45.89 -26.41
CA LEU A 14 -18.55 45.40 -25.19
C LEU A 14 -18.63 43.87 -25.09
N VAL A 15 -18.64 43.15 -26.22
CA VAL A 15 -18.60 41.67 -26.21
C VAL A 15 -17.19 41.13 -25.99
N ALA A 16 -16.13 41.87 -26.37
CA ALA A 16 -14.75 41.48 -26.11
C ALA A 16 -14.31 41.66 -24.64
N ALA A 17 -15.04 42.44 -23.84
CA ALA A 17 -14.73 42.67 -22.42
C ALA A 17 -15.31 41.59 -21.48
N TRP A 18 -16.13 40.66 -21.99
CA TRP A 18 -16.79 39.59 -21.24
C TRP A 18 -16.31 38.19 -21.65
N VAL A 19 -15.02 38.06 -21.97
CA VAL A 19 -14.39 36.75 -21.89
C VAL A 19 -14.10 36.54 -20.40
N PRO A 20 -14.79 35.64 -19.67
CA PRO A 20 -14.33 35.29 -18.33
C PRO A 20 -12.88 34.85 -18.47
N ALA A 21 -11.98 35.51 -17.74
CA ALA A 21 -10.61 35.05 -17.64
C ALA A 21 -10.70 33.61 -17.12
N VAL A 22 -10.48 32.64 -18.00
CA VAL A 22 -10.32 31.23 -17.61
C VAL A 22 -9.01 31.18 -16.84
N HIS A 23 -9.06 31.53 -15.56
CA HIS A 23 -7.99 31.24 -14.63
C HIS A 23 -7.92 29.73 -14.56
N ALA A 24 -6.80 29.17 -15.04
CA ALA A 24 -6.52 27.76 -14.85
C ALA A 24 -6.65 27.45 -13.35
N GLU A 25 -7.43 26.43 -13.03
CA GLU A 25 -7.63 26.00 -11.64
C GLU A 25 -6.27 25.71 -10.99
N LYS A 26 -6.10 26.18 -9.75
CA LYS A 26 -4.83 26.00 -9.03
C LYS A 26 -4.57 24.52 -8.83
N LYS A 27 -3.32 24.10 -9.04
CA LYS A 27 -2.90 22.74 -8.69
C LYS A 27 -2.78 22.60 -7.19
N THR A 28 -3.29 21.51 -6.64
CA THR A 28 -3.25 21.25 -5.19
C THR A 28 -2.05 20.38 -4.83
N VAL A 29 -1.14 20.93 -4.03
CA VAL A 29 -0.02 20.20 -3.42
C VAL A 29 -0.40 19.84 -2.00
N CYS A 30 -0.65 18.56 -1.78
CA CYS A 30 -0.89 18.02 -0.46
C CYS A 30 0.41 17.53 0.17
N SER A 31 0.57 17.72 1.47
CA SER A 31 1.69 17.17 2.25
C SER A 31 1.20 16.27 3.39
N ILE A 32 1.92 15.17 3.60
CA ILE A 32 1.84 14.35 4.80
C ILE A 32 3.20 14.49 5.49
N THR A 33 3.25 15.32 6.53
CA THR A 33 4.47 15.60 7.28
C THR A 33 4.51 14.78 8.55
N VAL A 34 5.09 13.58 8.47
CA VAL A 34 5.30 12.73 9.63
C VAL A 34 6.57 13.14 10.39
N ASN A 35 7.68 13.38 9.67
CA ASN A 35 8.96 13.66 10.31
C ASN A 35 9.38 15.14 10.26
N SER A 36 9.69 15.67 9.07
CA SER A 36 10.21 17.03 8.91
C SER A 36 9.37 17.88 7.95
N PRO A 37 9.12 19.17 8.26
CA PRO A 37 8.45 20.08 7.34
C PRO A 37 9.34 20.57 6.18
N ASP A 38 10.63 20.24 6.17
CA ASP A 38 11.63 20.83 5.26
C ASP A 38 11.22 20.74 3.78
N GLU A 39 10.76 19.56 3.32
CA GLU A 39 10.36 19.39 1.92
C GLU A 39 9.11 20.19 1.59
N LYS A 40 8.07 20.15 2.44
CA LYS A 40 6.83 20.91 2.18
C LYS A 40 7.07 22.41 2.16
N GLU A 41 7.89 22.94 3.06
CA GLU A 41 8.20 24.37 3.09
C GLU A 41 9.02 24.78 1.87
N THR A 42 9.83 23.86 1.33
CA THR A 42 10.56 24.08 0.08
C THR A 42 9.66 24.16 -1.13
N PHE A 43 8.68 23.26 -1.24
CA PHE A 43 7.65 23.37 -2.28
C PHE A 43 6.84 24.65 -2.12
N ARG A 44 6.40 24.99 -0.89
CA ARG A 44 5.58 26.18 -0.61
C ARG A 44 6.27 27.48 -0.98
N ARG A 45 7.55 27.65 -0.62
CA ARG A 45 8.30 28.89 -0.93
C ARG A 45 8.65 29.03 -2.41
N SER A 46 8.80 27.91 -3.12
CA SER A 46 9.36 27.90 -4.47
C SER A 46 8.30 27.92 -5.58
N LEU A 47 7.08 27.46 -5.27
CA LEU A 47 5.99 27.42 -6.25
C LEU A 47 5.10 28.65 -6.12
N PRO A 48 4.67 29.24 -7.25
CA PRO A 48 3.97 30.51 -7.23
C PRO A 48 2.51 30.33 -6.77
N ALA A 49 2.11 31.13 -5.76
CA ALA A 49 0.84 30.98 -5.05
C ALA A 49 -0.42 31.28 -5.89
N ASP A 50 -0.26 31.90 -7.06
CA ASP A 50 -1.31 32.09 -8.06
C ASP A 50 -1.63 30.80 -8.83
N LYS A 51 -0.68 29.86 -8.92
CA LYS A 51 -0.84 28.59 -9.64
C LYS A 51 -0.99 27.36 -8.75
N TYR A 52 -0.53 27.44 -7.52
CA TYR A 52 -0.52 26.32 -6.58
C TYR A 52 -1.23 26.68 -5.27
N GLN A 53 -1.91 25.70 -4.71
CA GLN A 53 -2.44 25.74 -3.35
C GLN A 53 -1.87 24.59 -2.52
N PHE A 54 -1.68 24.83 -1.22
CA PHE A 54 -0.99 23.90 -0.32
C PHE A 54 -1.92 23.44 0.79
N VAL A 55 -1.96 22.13 1.00
CA VAL A 55 -2.80 21.50 2.04
C VAL A 55 -1.94 20.54 2.86
N GLU A 56 -1.83 20.78 4.16
CA GLU A 56 -1.28 19.76 5.07
C GLU A 56 -2.40 18.82 5.48
N LEU A 57 -2.17 17.51 5.35
CA LEU A 57 -3.16 16.50 5.73
C LEU A 57 -2.99 16.04 7.18
N VAL A 58 -1.77 16.06 7.71
CA VAL A 58 -1.50 15.66 9.09
C VAL A 58 -2.00 16.76 10.04
N GLU A 59 -2.91 16.37 10.92
CA GLU A 59 -3.43 17.23 11.99
C GLU A 59 -2.90 16.70 13.33
N ARG A 60 -1.93 17.42 13.91
CA ARG A 60 -1.21 16.97 15.11
C ARG A 60 -2.15 16.67 16.27
N GLY A 61 -1.89 15.55 16.96
CA GLY A 61 -2.72 15.07 18.06
C GLY A 61 -4.08 14.49 17.66
N ARG A 62 -4.37 14.33 16.36
CA ARG A 62 -5.57 13.62 15.90
C ARG A 62 -5.20 12.32 15.16
N PRO A 63 -5.46 11.13 15.71
CA PRO A 63 -5.10 9.87 15.07
C PRO A 63 -5.93 9.57 13.80
N ASP A 64 -7.11 10.19 13.64
CA ASP A 64 -8.01 10.00 12.51
C ASP A 64 -7.81 11.02 11.37
N TRP A 65 -6.66 11.72 11.34
CA TRP A 65 -6.41 12.82 10.40
C TRP A 65 -6.64 12.44 8.93
N LEU A 66 -6.24 11.22 8.52
CA LEU A 66 -6.41 10.76 7.14
C LEU A 66 -7.89 10.53 6.79
N GLU A 67 -8.66 9.94 7.72
CA GLU A 67 -10.10 9.77 7.56
C GLU A 67 -10.81 11.15 7.51
N SER A 68 -10.39 12.08 8.36
CA SER A 68 -10.90 13.45 8.36
C SER A 68 -10.65 14.15 7.02
N ALA A 69 -9.44 14.04 6.46
CA ALA A 69 -9.11 14.56 5.14
C ALA A 69 -10.01 13.98 4.04
N CYS A 70 -10.35 12.68 4.12
CA CYS A 70 -11.29 12.06 3.21
C CYS A 70 -12.71 12.63 3.36
N ARG A 71 -13.22 12.79 4.58
CA ARG A 71 -14.56 13.35 4.86
C ARG A 71 -14.68 14.79 4.37
N GLN A 72 -13.59 15.56 4.43
CA GLN A 72 -13.52 16.92 3.91
C GLN A 72 -13.47 16.99 2.37
N GLY A 73 -13.32 15.85 1.69
CA GLY A 73 -13.30 15.80 0.23
C GLY A 73 -12.06 16.44 -0.39
N ILE A 74 -10.93 16.45 0.32
CA ILE A 74 -9.67 17.03 -0.17
C ILE A 74 -9.25 16.32 -1.47
N ARG A 75 -8.83 17.11 -2.46
CA ARG A 75 -8.34 16.64 -3.76
C ARG A 75 -6.92 17.11 -3.98
N CYS A 76 -6.04 16.20 -4.38
CA CYS A 76 -4.62 16.47 -4.54
C CYS A 76 -4.20 16.22 -5.99
N ASP A 77 -3.45 17.15 -6.58
CA ASP A 77 -2.72 16.93 -7.85
C ASP A 77 -1.33 16.36 -7.58
N VAL A 78 -0.72 16.77 -6.48
CA VAL A 78 0.63 16.37 -6.05
C VAL A 78 0.58 15.99 -4.59
N LEU A 79 1.27 14.91 -4.22
CA LEU A 79 1.41 14.48 -2.83
C LEU A 79 2.88 14.41 -2.43
N VAL A 80 3.23 15.05 -1.33
CA VAL A 80 4.58 14.99 -0.73
C VAL A 80 4.48 14.32 0.63
N ILE A 81 5.13 13.18 0.80
CA ILE A 81 5.19 12.43 2.06
C ILE A 81 6.61 12.54 2.61
N SER A 82 6.76 13.05 3.84
CA SER A 82 8.05 13.17 4.53
C SER A 82 8.01 12.37 5.83
N GLY A 83 8.84 11.33 5.91
CA GLY A 83 8.86 10.41 7.04
C GLY A 83 10.00 9.39 6.95
N HIS A 84 10.47 8.89 8.09
CA HIS A 84 11.24 7.65 8.07
C HIS A 84 10.34 6.52 7.60
N TYR A 85 10.88 5.54 6.88
CA TYR A 85 10.13 4.41 6.37
C TYR A 85 10.86 3.13 6.73
N ASP A 86 10.15 2.23 7.39
CA ASP A 86 10.71 0.99 7.96
C ASP A 86 10.96 -0.11 6.90
N GLY A 87 10.61 0.17 5.64
CA GLY A 87 10.75 -0.79 4.54
C GLY A 87 9.50 -1.65 4.32
N GLY A 88 8.39 -1.39 5.00
CA GLY A 88 7.14 -2.08 4.67
C GLY A 88 5.89 -1.63 5.42
N ASN A 89 5.94 -1.28 6.70
CA ASN A 89 4.72 -1.18 7.50
C ASN A 89 4.22 0.25 7.67
N GLU A 90 5.11 1.23 7.81
CA GLU A 90 4.70 2.59 8.14
C GLU A 90 5.75 3.67 7.84
N PHE A 91 5.26 4.90 7.69
CA PHE A 91 6.08 6.09 7.87
C PHE A 91 6.00 6.58 9.32
N PHE A 92 7.14 6.90 9.91
CA PHE A 92 7.26 7.25 11.32
C PHE A 92 8.20 8.45 11.56
N PRO A 93 8.06 9.16 12.70
CA PRO A 93 8.93 10.27 13.07
C PRO A 93 10.22 9.78 13.76
N ASP A 94 11.28 10.59 13.74
CA ASP A 94 12.51 10.32 14.51
C ASP A 94 12.41 10.75 15.98
N ARG A 95 11.37 11.52 16.34
CA ARG A 95 11.18 12.06 17.69
C ARG A 95 10.23 11.21 18.50
N LEU A 96 10.63 10.88 19.72
CA LEU A 96 9.82 10.12 20.68
C LEU A 96 8.53 10.83 21.10
N GLU A 97 8.47 12.15 20.96
CA GLU A 97 7.31 12.98 21.33
C GLU A 97 6.33 13.19 20.17
N ALA A 98 6.65 12.69 18.96
CA ALA A 98 5.76 12.78 17.81
C ALA A 98 4.96 11.48 17.70
N ASP A 99 3.64 11.61 17.76
CA ASP A 99 2.70 10.47 17.73
C ASP A 99 2.08 10.27 16.34
N GLU A 100 2.51 11.03 15.34
CA GLU A 100 1.96 10.93 14.00
C GLU A 100 2.64 9.83 13.19
N PHE A 101 1.89 8.79 12.83
CA PHE A 101 2.33 7.71 11.96
C PHE A 101 1.46 7.66 10.70
N LEU A 102 2.02 7.15 9.60
CA LEU A 102 1.25 6.77 8.41
C LEU A 102 1.47 5.28 8.12
N PRO A 103 0.59 4.41 8.62
CA PRO A 103 0.64 2.99 8.29
C PRO A 103 0.39 2.78 6.79
N VAL A 104 1.19 1.93 6.15
CA VAL A 104 1.00 1.54 4.75
C VAL A 104 -0.31 0.79 4.55
N ALA A 105 -0.75 0.02 5.57
CA ALA A 105 -2.06 -0.64 5.55
C ALA A 105 -3.21 0.38 5.46
N GLU A 106 -3.05 1.53 6.10
CA GLU A 106 -4.03 2.62 6.09
C GLU A 106 -4.03 3.33 4.72
N MET A 107 -2.85 3.55 4.13
CA MET A 107 -2.76 4.03 2.74
C MET A 107 -3.41 3.06 1.74
N GLU A 108 -3.21 1.75 1.94
CA GLU A 108 -3.81 0.70 1.12
C GLU A 108 -5.33 0.66 1.28
N ARG A 109 -5.85 0.77 2.51
CA ARG A 109 -7.29 0.90 2.80
C ARG A 109 -7.89 2.07 2.04
N VAL A 110 -7.27 3.26 2.13
CA VAL A 110 -7.71 4.48 1.44
C VAL A 110 -7.64 4.33 -0.09
N SER A 111 -6.61 3.68 -0.63
CA SER A 111 -6.49 3.41 -2.08
C SER A 111 -7.53 2.41 -2.60
N CYS A 112 -7.81 1.36 -1.82
CA CYS A 112 -8.78 0.32 -2.17
C CYS A 112 -10.23 0.72 -1.88
N SER A 113 -10.44 1.80 -1.14
CA SER A 113 -11.76 2.29 -0.76
C SER A 113 -12.05 3.59 -1.49
N ASP A 114 -13.09 3.60 -2.32
CA ASP A 114 -13.49 4.87 -2.94
C ASP A 114 -14.28 5.80 -2.00
N SER A 115 -14.16 5.62 -0.68
CA SER A 115 -14.50 6.62 0.35
C SER A 115 -13.55 7.83 0.32
N CYS A 116 -12.36 7.69 -0.29
CA CYS A 116 -11.30 8.70 -0.29
C CYS A 116 -10.77 9.02 -1.70
N ARG A 117 -11.62 8.98 -2.74
CA ARG A 117 -11.17 9.14 -4.16
C ARG A 117 -10.31 10.40 -4.37
N GLY A 118 -10.65 11.52 -3.74
CA GLY A 118 -9.92 12.77 -3.94
C GLY A 118 -8.44 12.71 -3.59
N LEU A 119 -8.07 11.88 -2.62
CA LEU A 119 -6.74 11.91 -2.04
C LEU A 119 -5.68 11.18 -2.88
N PHE A 120 -5.98 9.96 -3.36
CA PHE A 120 -5.01 9.12 -4.07
C PHE A 120 -5.35 8.82 -5.54
N SER A 121 -6.59 9.05 -6.01
CA SER A 121 -7.01 8.59 -7.35
C SER A 121 -6.83 9.60 -8.49
N GLN A 122 -6.37 10.82 -8.19
CA GLN A 122 -6.21 11.92 -9.18
C GLN A 122 -4.80 12.55 -9.15
N LEU A 123 -3.89 11.94 -8.39
CA LEU A 123 -2.52 12.41 -8.28
C LEU A 123 -1.79 12.27 -9.62
N LYS A 124 -1.13 13.35 -10.01
CA LYS A 124 -0.22 13.37 -11.16
C LYS A 124 1.18 12.95 -10.73
N GLU A 125 1.58 13.38 -9.52
CA GLU A 125 2.91 13.15 -8.96
C GLU A 125 2.85 12.83 -7.47
N VAL A 126 3.67 11.87 -7.03
CA VAL A 126 3.89 11.53 -5.63
C VAL A 126 5.39 11.61 -5.33
N TYR A 127 5.75 12.20 -4.19
CA TYR A 127 7.12 12.32 -3.71
C TYR A 127 7.23 11.65 -2.34
N LEU A 128 7.97 10.55 -2.27
CA LEU A 128 8.17 9.76 -1.05
C LEU A 128 9.56 10.05 -0.46
N PHE A 129 9.63 11.01 0.45
CA PHE A 129 10.84 11.37 1.19
C PHE A 129 11.04 10.45 2.39
N GLY A 130 11.56 9.25 2.10
CA GLY A 130 11.97 8.26 3.07
C GLY A 130 12.85 7.20 2.42
N CYS A 131 13.80 6.64 3.19
CA CYS A 131 14.64 5.54 2.73
C CYS A 131 13.79 4.34 2.28
N ASN A 132 14.27 3.56 1.32
CA ASN A 132 13.63 2.32 0.84
C ASN A 132 12.18 2.42 0.32
N THR A 133 11.62 3.62 0.20
CA THR A 133 10.23 3.85 -0.24
C THR A 133 9.93 3.22 -1.61
N LEU A 134 10.94 3.14 -2.49
CA LEU A 134 10.87 2.43 -3.77
C LEU A 134 11.95 1.36 -3.91
N ASN A 135 12.35 0.71 -2.81
CA ASN A 135 13.25 -0.44 -2.85
C ASN A 135 12.57 -1.60 -3.63
N PRO A 136 13.21 -2.14 -4.69
CA PRO A 136 12.64 -3.20 -5.52
C PRO A 136 12.84 -4.62 -4.94
N GLU A 137 13.57 -4.77 -3.84
CA GLU A 137 13.79 -6.06 -3.19
C GLU A 137 12.49 -6.59 -2.60
N ALA A 138 12.19 -7.86 -2.89
CA ALA A 138 10.98 -8.50 -2.43
C ALA A 138 11.03 -8.67 -0.91
N LEU A 139 9.96 -8.25 -0.22
CA LEU A 139 9.84 -8.41 1.23
C LEU A 139 9.51 -9.87 1.61
N ARG A 140 9.06 -10.65 0.64
CA ARG A 140 8.66 -12.05 0.78
C ARG A 140 9.22 -12.85 -0.40
N SER A 141 9.48 -14.12 -0.17
CA SER A 141 9.83 -15.05 -1.23
C SER A 141 9.08 -16.36 -1.05
N ALA A 142 8.81 -17.05 -2.16
CA ALA A 142 8.39 -18.43 -2.12
C ALA A 142 9.55 -19.26 -1.60
N SER A 143 9.44 -19.65 -0.34
CA SER A 143 10.36 -20.53 0.37
C SER A 143 10.35 -21.94 -0.23
N ALA A 144 11.34 -22.75 0.15
CA ALA A 144 11.50 -24.10 -0.41
C ALA A 144 10.27 -24.99 -0.15
N GLU A 145 9.50 -24.76 0.93
CA GLU A 145 8.25 -25.49 1.17
C GLU A 145 7.21 -25.32 0.07
N ILE A 146 7.16 -24.15 -0.59
CA ILE A 146 6.21 -23.87 -1.68
C ILE A 146 6.50 -24.78 -2.88
N GLY A 147 7.75 -24.88 -3.29
CA GLY A 147 8.15 -25.78 -4.39
C GLY A 147 7.83 -27.24 -4.07
N ARG A 148 8.10 -27.69 -2.83
CA ARG A 148 7.79 -29.07 -2.42
C ARG A 148 6.29 -29.35 -2.38
N SER A 149 5.48 -28.40 -1.93
CA SER A 149 4.02 -28.52 -1.91
C SER A 149 3.43 -28.64 -3.31
N LEU A 150 3.95 -27.87 -4.28
CA LEU A 150 3.54 -27.98 -5.68
C LEU A 150 3.86 -29.36 -6.26
N VAL A 151 5.06 -29.89 -6.00
CA VAL A 151 5.39 -31.26 -6.46
C VAL A 151 4.45 -32.30 -5.85
N ARG A 152 4.10 -32.20 -4.57
CA ARG A 152 3.10 -33.08 -3.93
C ARG A 152 1.71 -32.95 -4.54
N SER A 153 1.36 -31.76 -5.02
CA SER A 153 0.10 -31.49 -5.72
C SER A 153 0.09 -31.99 -7.18
N GLY A 154 1.12 -32.73 -7.59
CA GLY A 154 1.19 -33.40 -8.90
C GLY A 154 1.95 -32.62 -9.97
N PHE A 155 2.52 -31.45 -9.65
CA PHE A 155 3.34 -30.70 -10.60
C PHE A 155 4.70 -31.37 -10.82
N SER A 156 5.23 -31.30 -12.05
CA SER A 156 6.62 -31.67 -12.30
C SER A 156 7.56 -30.72 -11.54
N ARG A 157 8.79 -31.15 -11.25
CA ARG A 157 9.78 -30.28 -10.58
C ARG A 157 10.02 -28.98 -11.35
N ALA A 158 10.10 -29.07 -12.68
CA ALA A 158 10.30 -27.90 -13.55
C ALA A 158 9.10 -26.94 -13.50
N ASP A 159 7.87 -27.47 -13.46
CA ASP A 159 6.67 -26.65 -13.34
C ASP A 159 6.55 -26.04 -11.94
N ALA A 160 6.86 -26.80 -10.88
CA ALA A 160 6.88 -26.32 -9.51
C ALA A 160 7.88 -25.16 -9.32
N ASP A 161 9.08 -25.25 -9.91
CA ASP A 161 10.07 -24.17 -9.89
C ASP A 161 9.58 -22.93 -10.65
N ARG A 162 8.94 -23.13 -11.82
CA ARG A 162 8.37 -22.04 -12.61
C ARG A 162 7.24 -21.34 -11.84
N LEU A 163 6.34 -22.10 -11.25
CA LEU A 163 5.21 -21.60 -10.47
C LEU A 163 5.69 -20.89 -9.20
N SER A 164 6.66 -21.46 -8.47
CA SER A 164 7.26 -20.83 -7.28
C SER A 164 7.90 -19.48 -7.61
N ARG A 165 8.65 -19.38 -8.72
CA ARG A 165 9.18 -18.09 -9.18
C ARG A 165 8.07 -17.12 -9.56
N GLY A 166 7.01 -17.60 -10.22
CA GLY A 166 5.83 -16.79 -10.53
C GLY A 166 5.11 -16.26 -9.29
N LEU A 167 4.98 -17.08 -8.24
CA LEU A 167 4.40 -16.69 -6.95
C LEU A 167 5.28 -15.66 -6.24
N SER A 168 6.59 -15.86 -6.19
CA SER A 168 7.54 -14.86 -5.67
C SER A 168 7.45 -13.53 -6.41
N ALA A 169 7.38 -13.56 -7.74
CA ALA A 169 7.28 -12.32 -8.53
C ALA A 169 5.95 -11.58 -8.27
N ARG A 170 4.84 -12.32 -8.16
CA ARG A 170 3.50 -11.73 -7.96
C ARG A 170 3.18 -11.29 -6.55
N HIS A 171 3.63 -12.05 -5.56
CA HIS A 171 3.23 -11.87 -4.16
C HIS A 171 4.42 -11.64 -3.22
N GLY A 172 5.64 -11.59 -3.76
CA GLY A 172 6.84 -11.24 -3.00
C GLY A 172 6.80 -9.82 -2.44
N GLU A 173 6.02 -8.94 -3.09
CA GLU A 173 5.75 -7.54 -2.71
C GLU A 173 7.00 -6.79 -2.24
N SER A 174 7.65 -6.03 -3.13
CA SER A 174 8.65 -5.04 -2.71
C SER A 174 7.99 -3.78 -2.15
N SER A 175 8.75 -2.92 -1.45
CA SER A 175 8.27 -1.58 -1.08
C SER A 175 7.82 -0.79 -2.31
N ARG A 176 8.57 -0.89 -3.41
CA ARG A 176 8.16 -0.35 -4.70
C ARG A 176 6.80 -0.90 -5.15
N ASP A 177 6.59 -2.21 -5.14
CA ASP A 177 5.33 -2.81 -5.61
C ASP A 177 4.14 -2.37 -4.77
N ARG A 178 4.31 -2.23 -3.45
CA ARG A 178 3.26 -1.74 -2.54
C ARG A 178 2.90 -0.28 -2.84
N MET A 179 3.88 0.59 -3.06
CA MET A 179 3.61 1.98 -3.44
C MET A 179 2.90 2.07 -4.80
N ARG A 180 3.27 1.22 -5.77
CA ARG A 180 2.56 1.15 -7.07
C ARG A 180 1.10 0.70 -6.91
N LEU A 181 0.84 -0.22 -5.97
CA LEU A 181 -0.50 -0.72 -5.67
C LEU A 181 -1.38 0.35 -5.01
N ILE A 182 -0.80 1.09 -4.06
CA ILE A 182 -1.44 2.21 -3.34
C ILE A 182 -1.74 3.38 -4.28
N PHE A 183 -0.75 3.83 -5.04
CA PHE A 183 -0.90 4.98 -5.94
C PHE A 183 -1.34 4.52 -7.33
N LYS A 184 -2.47 3.82 -7.40
CA LYS A 184 -3.04 3.31 -8.66
C LYS A 184 -3.25 4.45 -9.66
N ASP A 185 -2.88 4.20 -10.92
CA ASP A 185 -2.99 5.12 -12.06
C ASP A 185 -2.19 6.43 -11.94
N VAL A 186 -1.38 6.59 -10.88
CA VAL A 186 -0.50 7.76 -10.72
C VAL A 186 0.66 7.67 -11.72
N PRO A 187 0.82 8.65 -12.63
CA PRO A 187 1.85 8.59 -13.67
C PRO A 187 3.28 8.58 -13.13
N VAL A 188 3.54 9.34 -12.07
CA VAL A 188 4.89 9.57 -11.56
C VAL A 188 4.94 9.43 -10.04
N ILE A 189 5.74 8.49 -9.57
CA ILE A 189 6.02 8.26 -8.17
C ILE A 189 7.54 8.34 -7.99
N TYR A 190 8.02 9.39 -7.34
CA TYR A 190 9.39 9.52 -6.90
C TYR A 190 9.56 8.95 -5.50
N GLY A 191 10.70 8.34 -5.27
CA GLY A 191 11.11 7.84 -3.96
C GLY A 191 12.53 7.32 -4.04
N PHE A 192 12.94 6.57 -3.02
CA PHE A 192 14.33 6.16 -2.87
C PHE A 192 14.44 4.64 -2.86
N SER A 193 15.31 4.08 -3.71
CA SER A 193 15.53 2.63 -3.74
C SER A 193 16.40 2.14 -2.58
N SER A 194 17.14 3.04 -1.92
CA SER A 194 17.92 2.74 -0.72
C SER A 194 17.92 3.90 0.29
N LYS A 195 18.75 4.94 0.10
CA LYS A 195 19.02 5.99 1.10
C LYS A 195 18.46 7.36 0.72
N ALA A 196 17.47 7.86 1.43
CA ALA A 196 17.02 9.24 1.30
C ALA A 196 17.98 10.22 2.03
N PRO A 197 18.13 11.47 1.56
CA PRO A 197 18.76 12.52 2.35
C PRO A 197 17.86 12.92 3.53
N VAL A 198 18.47 13.40 4.61
CA VAL A 198 17.74 14.02 5.74
C VAL A 198 17.10 15.35 5.31
N GLY A 199 16.05 15.77 6.01
CA GLY A 199 15.19 16.91 5.67
C GLY A 199 15.94 18.18 5.21
N PRO A 200 16.90 18.72 5.98
CA PRO A 200 17.63 19.92 5.58
C PRO A 200 18.45 19.74 4.30
N THR A 201 19.00 18.54 4.10
CA THR A 201 19.75 18.20 2.88
C THR A 201 18.80 18.08 1.69
N ALA A 202 17.64 17.43 1.88
CA ALA A 202 16.61 17.29 0.87
C ALA A 202 16.07 18.67 0.43
N ALA A 203 15.79 19.57 1.38
CA ALA A 203 15.40 20.95 1.11
C ALA A 203 16.44 21.70 0.28
N SER A 204 17.73 21.63 0.63
CA SER A 204 18.79 22.26 -0.17
C SER A 204 18.90 21.69 -1.60
N MET A 205 18.61 20.40 -1.78
CA MET A 205 18.55 19.80 -3.12
C MET A 205 17.33 20.28 -3.90
N LEU A 206 16.15 20.34 -3.27
CA LEU A 206 14.92 20.86 -3.85
C LEU A 206 15.03 22.35 -4.21
N ASP A 207 15.62 23.19 -3.37
CA ASP A 207 15.85 24.61 -3.68
C ASP A 207 16.62 24.78 -4.99
N ARG A 208 17.72 24.03 -5.15
CA ARG A 208 18.53 24.08 -6.37
C ARG A 208 17.77 23.54 -7.59
N TYR A 209 16.90 22.55 -7.40
CA TYR A 209 15.99 22.10 -8.45
C TYR A 209 15.04 23.22 -8.87
N PHE A 210 14.39 23.90 -7.93
CA PHE A 210 13.46 24.99 -8.25
C PHE A 210 14.14 26.23 -8.84
N GLN A 211 15.33 26.59 -8.36
CA GLN A 211 16.15 27.68 -8.91
C GLN A 211 16.53 27.46 -10.38
N SER A 212 16.51 26.21 -10.87
CA SER A 212 16.73 25.91 -12.30
C SER A 212 15.53 26.21 -13.21
N GLY A 213 14.46 26.79 -12.66
CA GLY A 213 13.22 27.10 -13.40
C GLY A 213 12.28 25.90 -13.55
N ALA A 214 12.53 24.81 -12.84
CA ALA A 214 11.79 23.55 -12.99
C ALA A 214 10.43 23.55 -12.25
N GLY A 215 10.04 24.63 -11.58
CA GLY A 215 8.75 24.71 -10.85
C GLY A 215 7.52 24.44 -11.73
N GLY A 216 7.57 24.78 -13.02
CA GLY A 216 6.50 24.49 -13.99
C GLY A 216 6.33 23.01 -14.32
N GLU A 217 7.32 22.16 -13.99
CA GLU A 217 7.25 20.71 -14.17
C GLU A 217 6.38 20.04 -13.08
N ILE A 218 6.17 20.70 -11.93
CA ILE A 218 5.41 20.14 -10.81
C ILE A 218 3.92 19.98 -11.15
N GLY A 219 3.40 18.78 -10.91
CA GLY A 219 2.04 18.36 -11.25
C GLY A 219 1.82 18.32 -12.76
N SER A 220 2.84 18.00 -13.55
CA SER A 220 2.72 17.74 -14.99
C SER A 220 2.39 16.27 -15.29
N GLY A 221 2.66 15.36 -14.34
CA GLY A 221 2.54 13.92 -14.55
C GLY A 221 3.66 13.35 -15.42
N ARG A 222 4.78 14.07 -15.55
CA ARG A 222 5.95 13.65 -16.34
C ARG A 222 7.18 13.56 -15.46
N ALA A 223 7.94 12.47 -15.63
CA ALA A 223 9.19 12.29 -14.93
C ALA A 223 10.20 13.38 -15.33
N SER A 224 10.85 13.99 -14.34
CA SER A 224 11.84 15.05 -14.50
C SER A 224 13.25 14.47 -14.39
N ALA A 225 13.98 14.49 -15.50
CA ALA A 225 15.40 14.12 -15.52
C ALA A 225 16.24 15.03 -14.62
N ARG A 226 15.84 16.30 -14.45
CA ARG A 226 16.52 17.26 -13.56
C ARG A 226 16.36 16.87 -12.10
N MET A 227 15.15 16.47 -11.69
CA MET A 227 14.90 15.98 -10.32
C MET A 227 15.74 14.73 -10.04
N LEU A 228 15.68 13.73 -10.93
CA LEU A 228 16.45 12.50 -10.81
C LEU A 228 17.96 12.77 -10.76
N GLY A 229 18.45 13.67 -11.61
CA GLY A 229 19.86 14.06 -11.61
C GLY A 229 20.29 14.74 -10.30
N ARG A 230 19.44 15.60 -9.73
CA ARG A 230 19.69 16.33 -8.48
C ARG A 230 19.84 15.41 -7.27
N PHE A 231 19.11 14.30 -7.24
CA PHE A 231 19.10 13.30 -6.16
C PHE A 231 19.81 11.98 -6.52
N SER A 232 20.59 11.96 -7.60
CA SER A 232 21.27 10.75 -8.10
C SER A 232 22.19 10.11 -7.05
N ALA A 233 22.90 10.93 -6.26
CA ALA A 233 23.78 10.48 -5.16
C ALA A 233 23.02 9.87 -3.96
N ASN A 234 21.69 9.98 -3.95
CA ASN A 234 20.82 9.46 -2.91
C ASN A 234 19.91 8.34 -3.43
N SER A 235 20.18 7.76 -4.60
CA SER A 235 19.35 6.65 -5.11
C SER A 235 17.87 7.00 -5.31
N MET A 236 17.56 8.25 -5.64
CA MET A 236 16.20 8.59 -6.07
C MET A 236 15.89 7.88 -7.38
N VAL A 237 14.73 7.25 -7.43
CA VAL A 237 14.21 6.55 -8.60
C VAL A 237 12.77 7.01 -8.86
N VAL A 238 12.27 6.68 -10.05
CA VAL A 238 10.89 6.95 -10.45
C VAL A 238 10.19 5.68 -10.90
N THR A 239 8.92 5.53 -10.57
CA THR A 239 8.03 4.48 -11.09
C THR A 239 6.64 5.05 -11.36
N SER A 240 5.72 4.22 -11.83
CA SER A 240 4.32 4.58 -12.01
C SER A 240 3.43 3.61 -11.24
N GLY A 241 2.25 4.10 -10.85
CA GLY A 241 1.18 3.30 -10.29
C GLY A 241 0.80 2.11 -11.17
N LEU A 242 0.24 1.07 -10.55
CA LEU A 242 -0.40 -0.01 -11.32
C LEU A 242 -1.59 0.57 -12.08
N ASN A 243 -1.75 0.14 -13.33
CA ASN A 243 -2.95 0.39 -14.11
C ASN A 243 -3.64 -0.94 -14.45
N ASP A 244 -4.79 -0.90 -15.10
CA ASP A 244 -5.59 -2.10 -15.35
C ASP A 244 -4.93 -3.09 -16.35
N SER A 245 -3.95 -2.62 -17.13
CA SER A 245 -3.15 -3.46 -18.04
C SER A 245 -1.89 -4.03 -17.39
N ASP A 246 -1.58 -3.64 -16.14
CA ASP A 246 -0.39 -4.12 -15.44
C ASP A 246 -0.55 -5.62 -15.07
N PRO A 247 0.49 -6.45 -15.24
CA PRO A 247 0.46 -7.86 -14.83
C PRO A 247 0.06 -8.10 -13.37
N TYR A 248 0.29 -7.13 -12.47
CA TYR A 248 -0.07 -7.20 -11.06
C TYR A 248 -1.44 -6.59 -10.74
N ALA A 249 -2.22 -6.17 -11.74
CA ALA A 249 -3.57 -5.63 -11.53
C ALA A 249 -4.52 -6.64 -10.87
N ALA A 250 -4.38 -7.93 -11.19
CA ALA A 250 -5.14 -8.99 -10.53
C ALA A 250 -4.79 -9.13 -9.05
N HIS A 251 -3.49 -9.08 -8.72
CA HIS A 251 -3.02 -9.10 -7.33
C HIS A 251 -3.58 -7.90 -6.55
N ARG A 252 -3.58 -6.70 -7.13
CA ARG A 252 -4.23 -5.53 -6.50
C ARG A 252 -5.70 -5.77 -6.19
N ARG A 253 -6.45 -6.41 -7.11
CA ARG A 253 -7.88 -6.71 -6.86
C ARG A 253 -8.05 -7.64 -5.67
N ASP A 254 -7.24 -8.70 -5.57
CA ASP A 254 -7.25 -9.63 -4.43
C ASP A 254 -6.87 -8.91 -3.13
N VAL A 255 -5.85 -8.05 -3.15
CA VAL A 255 -5.46 -7.21 -2.00
C VAL A 255 -6.62 -6.32 -1.53
N CYS A 256 -7.29 -5.65 -2.48
CA CYS A 256 -8.41 -4.78 -2.13
C CYS A 256 -9.65 -5.52 -1.60
N GLN A 257 -9.77 -6.85 -1.78
CA GLN A 257 -10.81 -7.63 -1.11
C GLN A 257 -10.64 -7.66 0.41
N PHE A 258 -9.42 -7.49 0.93
CA PHE A 258 -9.17 -7.38 2.36
C PHE A 258 -9.32 -5.95 2.86
N SER A 259 -8.79 -4.99 2.11
CA SER A 259 -8.54 -3.63 2.60
C SER A 259 -9.65 -2.64 2.29
N SER A 260 -10.60 -2.96 1.40
CA SER A 260 -11.69 -2.02 1.06
C SER A 260 -12.75 -1.94 2.17
N ASP A 261 -13.16 -0.73 2.55
CA ASP A 261 -14.25 -0.48 3.51
C ASP A 261 -15.64 -0.68 2.90
N ARG A 262 -15.72 -0.80 1.57
CA ARG A 262 -16.98 -1.05 0.86
C ARG A 262 -17.48 -2.47 1.05
N LEU A 263 -16.59 -3.36 1.46
CA LEU A 263 -16.87 -4.77 1.65
C LEU A 263 -17.25 -5.00 3.10
N SER A 264 -18.44 -5.57 3.28
CA SER A 264 -18.88 -6.01 4.60
C SER A 264 -18.02 -7.18 5.09
N PRO A 265 -17.99 -7.45 6.40
CA PRO A 265 -17.28 -8.62 6.95
C PRO A 265 -17.67 -9.94 6.27
N VAL A 266 -18.93 -10.09 5.85
CA VAL A 266 -19.42 -11.28 5.14
C VAL A 266 -18.79 -11.40 3.75
N GLN A 267 -18.66 -10.29 3.01
CA GLN A 267 -18.05 -10.31 1.67
C GLN A 267 -16.56 -10.63 1.76
N LYS A 268 -15.85 -10.05 2.72
CA LYS A 268 -14.44 -10.33 2.95
C LYS A 268 -14.22 -11.79 3.38
N LEU A 269 -15.07 -12.35 4.25
CA LEU A 269 -15.04 -13.78 4.60
C LEU A 269 -15.35 -14.68 3.40
N GLY A 270 -16.30 -14.29 2.55
CA GLY A 270 -16.56 -15.01 1.30
C GLY A 270 -15.33 -15.05 0.39
N PHE A 271 -14.58 -13.96 0.31
CA PHE A 271 -13.31 -13.94 -0.41
C PHE A 271 -12.24 -14.81 0.25
N VAL A 272 -12.12 -14.78 1.59
CA VAL A 272 -11.23 -15.72 2.33
C VAL A 272 -11.57 -17.16 1.98
N HIS A 273 -12.86 -17.53 1.98
CA HIS A 273 -13.29 -18.88 1.61
C HIS A 273 -12.90 -19.22 0.17
N GLN A 274 -13.16 -18.32 -0.78
CA GLN A 274 -12.76 -18.51 -2.18
C GLN A 274 -11.24 -18.69 -2.31
N LEU A 275 -10.45 -17.90 -1.57
CA LEU A 275 -9.00 -17.94 -1.58
C LEU A 275 -8.48 -19.28 -1.03
N LEU A 276 -9.06 -19.79 0.06
CA LEU A 276 -8.75 -21.12 0.63
C LEU A 276 -9.09 -22.28 -0.34
N GLY A 277 -9.89 -22.02 -1.36
CA GLY A 277 -10.14 -22.95 -2.47
C GLY A 277 -9.02 -23.00 -3.53
N ARG A 278 -8.09 -22.03 -3.53
CA ARG A 278 -6.96 -21.98 -4.49
C ARG A 278 -5.85 -22.96 -4.10
N GLU A 279 -4.78 -22.96 -4.90
CA GLU A 279 -3.57 -23.74 -4.63
C GLU A 279 -2.94 -23.26 -3.31
N MET A 280 -2.53 -24.17 -2.42
CA MET A 280 -2.13 -23.84 -1.05
C MET A 280 -0.85 -23.00 -1.00
N ALA A 281 0.06 -23.16 -1.97
CA ALA A 281 1.23 -22.30 -2.05
C ALA A 281 0.86 -20.86 -2.45
N GLU A 282 -0.21 -20.65 -3.22
CA GLU A 282 -0.79 -19.31 -3.42
C GLU A 282 -1.44 -18.78 -2.12
N VAL A 283 -2.24 -19.60 -1.42
CA VAL A 283 -2.85 -19.23 -0.12
C VAL A 283 -1.78 -18.80 0.88
N ARG A 284 -0.64 -19.51 0.91
CA ARG A 284 0.51 -19.21 1.75
C ARG A 284 1.07 -17.81 1.52
N MET A 285 1.00 -17.29 0.29
CA MET A 285 1.44 -15.92 -0.02
C MET A 285 0.53 -14.85 0.59
N PHE A 286 -0.74 -15.18 0.83
CA PHE A 286 -1.73 -14.31 1.46
C PHE A 286 -1.85 -14.47 2.98
N LEU A 287 -1.03 -15.32 3.61
CA LEU A 287 -1.13 -15.66 5.05
C LEU A 287 -1.28 -14.42 5.93
N ASP A 288 -0.40 -13.43 5.78
CA ASP A 288 -0.43 -12.20 6.57
C ASP A 288 -1.75 -11.43 6.45
N ARG A 289 -2.37 -11.43 5.26
CA ARG A 289 -3.63 -10.70 5.00
C ARG A 289 -4.82 -11.45 5.58
N ILE A 290 -4.83 -12.79 5.46
CA ILE A 290 -5.84 -13.65 6.08
C ILE A 290 -5.75 -13.53 7.61
N GLU A 291 -4.54 -13.59 8.17
CA GLU A 291 -4.30 -13.46 9.61
C GLU A 291 -4.77 -12.09 10.13
N LYS A 292 -4.31 -10.99 9.52
CA LYS A 292 -4.72 -9.64 9.93
C LYS A 292 -6.24 -9.45 9.87
N TYR A 293 -6.89 -9.91 8.80
CA TYR A 293 -8.33 -9.78 8.67
C TYR A 293 -9.10 -10.66 9.66
N THR A 294 -8.70 -11.91 9.86
CA THR A 294 -9.37 -12.78 10.83
C THR A 294 -9.17 -12.27 12.26
N ALA A 295 -8.01 -11.71 12.58
CA ALA A 295 -7.74 -11.05 13.86
C ALA A 295 -8.52 -9.73 14.04
N SER A 296 -8.86 -9.01 12.96
CA SER A 296 -9.61 -7.75 13.07
C SER A 296 -11.10 -7.94 13.34
N LEU A 297 -11.66 -9.14 13.14
CA LEU A 297 -13.06 -9.43 13.44
C LEU A 297 -13.30 -9.51 14.95
N SER A 298 -14.03 -8.53 15.48
CA SER A 298 -14.44 -8.47 16.87
C SER A 298 -15.39 -9.62 17.26
N GLU A 299 -15.47 -9.92 18.56
CA GLU A 299 -16.38 -10.96 19.06
C GLU A 299 -17.85 -10.65 18.73
N SER A 300 -18.26 -9.39 18.82
CA SER A 300 -19.61 -8.97 18.48
C SER A 300 -19.92 -9.15 16.99
N GLU A 301 -18.97 -8.81 16.10
CA GLU A 301 -19.12 -9.06 14.66
C GLU A 301 -19.25 -10.55 14.35
N ARG A 302 -18.41 -11.39 14.97
CA ARG A 302 -18.43 -12.85 14.80
C ARG A 302 -19.77 -13.46 15.20
N GLN A 303 -20.43 -12.90 16.21
CA GLN A 303 -21.75 -13.36 16.69
C GLN A 303 -22.92 -12.89 15.82
N THR A 304 -22.71 -11.97 14.87
CA THR A 304 -23.80 -11.56 13.97
C THR A 304 -24.22 -12.75 13.09
N PRO A 305 -25.54 -12.99 12.87
CA PRO A 305 -26.00 -14.19 12.17
C PRO A 305 -25.48 -14.35 10.73
N ALA A 306 -25.13 -13.26 10.05
CA ALA A 306 -24.58 -13.32 8.70
C ALA A 306 -23.09 -13.72 8.70
N VAL A 307 -22.30 -13.16 9.62
CA VAL A 307 -20.88 -13.48 9.78
C VAL A 307 -20.69 -14.89 10.34
N ALA A 308 -21.47 -15.27 11.36
CA ALA A 308 -21.44 -16.62 11.93
C ALA A 308 -21.71 -17.68 10.85
N ARG A 309 -22.70 -17.47 9.98
CA ARG A 309 -22.96 -18.38 8.85
C ARG A 309 -21.81 -18.46 7.84
N ALA A 310 -21.13 -17.34 7.57
CA ALA A 310 -19.98 -17.33 6.67
C ALA A 310 -18.78 -18.07 7.29
N LEU A 311 -18.52 -17.89 8.59
CA LEU A 311 -17.51 -18.64 9.33
C LEU A 311 -17.84 -20.13 9.40
N ASP A 312 -19.11 -20.49 9.66
CA ASP A 312 -19.58 -21.88 9.64
C ASP A 312 -19.39 -22.54 8.28
N ALA A 313 -19.62 -21.81 7.18
CA ALA A 313 -19.40 -22.32 5.83
C ALA A 313 -17.92 -22.66 5.58
N ILE A 314 -17.00 -21.80 6.05
CA ILE A 314 -15.56 -22.09 6.00
C ILE A 314 -15.23 -23.29 6.91
N ALA A 315 -15.73 -23.30 8.13
CA ALA A 315 -15.45 -24.34 9.11
C ALA A 315 -15.87 -25.74 8.64
N ARG A 316 -16.96 -25.84 7.87
CA ARG A 316 -17.48 -27.10 7.29
C ARG A 316 -16.78 -27.53 6.00
N ASP A 317 -15.90 -26.72 5.43
CA ASP A 317 -15.12 -27.09 4.25
C ASP A 317 -13.94 -28.00 4.63
N GLU A 318 -14.24 -29.27 4.85
CA GLU A 318 -13.25 -30.28 5.25
C GLU A 318 -12.15 -30.49 4.20
N ALA A 319 -12.45 -30.25 2.93
CA ALA A 319 -11.47 -30.37 1.86
C ALA A 319 -10.43 -29.25 1.95
N ALA A 320 -10.86 -28.00 2.13
CA ALA A 320 -9.95 -26.87 2.36
C ALA A 320 -9.18 -27.03 3.67
N ARG A 321 -9.85 -27.42 4.76
CA ARG A 321 -9.24 -27.70 6.06
C ARG A 321 -8.09 -28.71 5.95
N THR A 322 -8.35 -29.84 5.30
CA THR A 322 -7.35 -30.92 5.16
C THR A 322 -6.13 -30.42 4.40
N ARG A 323 -6.31 -29.82 3.22
CA ARG A 323 -5.20 -29.29 2.42
C ARG A 323 -4.40 -28.22 3.16
N TYR A 324 -5.09 -27.33 3.87
CA TYR A 324 -4.47 -26.25 4.63
C TYR A 324 -3.63 -26.79 5.79
N LEU A 325 -4.19 -27.70 6.59
CA LEU A 325 -3.47 -28.31 7.71
C LEU A 325 -2.29 -29.12 7.20
N ASP A 326 -2.45 -29.96 6.17
CA ASP A 326 -1.34 -30.72 5.60
C ASP A 326 -0.21 -29.81 5.10
N PHE A 327 -0.53 -28.70 4.43
CA PHE A 327 0.46 -27.69 4.06
C PHE A 327 1.14 -27.08 5.30
N ALA A 328 0.37 -26.69 6.31
CA ALA A 328 0.90 -26.06 7.53
C ALA A 328 1.91 -26.96 8.24
N ARG A 329 1.66 -28.28 8.28
CA ARG A 329 2.55 -29.27 8.90
C ARG A 329 3.90 -29.39 8.19
N ASP A 330 3.93 -29.08 6.89
CA ASP A 330 5.10 -29.15 6.01
C ASP A 330 5.88 -27.82 5.89
N ALA A 331 5.45 -26.75 6.55
CA ALA A 331 6.12 -25.46 6.52
C ALA A 331 7.53 -25.55 7.13
N ASP A 332 8.53 -24.96 6.45
CA ASP A 332 9.94 -25.04 6.88
C ASP A 332 10.20 -24.26 8.18
N GLN A 333 9.54 -23.11 8.34
CA GLN A 333 9.72 -22.25 9.50
C GLN A 333 8.65 -22.53 10.56
N PRO A 334 9.02 -22.86 11.81
CA PRO A 334 8.06 -23.08 12.89
C PRO A 334 7.15 -21.89 13.16
N ALA A 335 7.67 -20.66 13.05
CA ALA A 335 6.87 -19.45 13.19
C ALA A 335 5.74 -19.36 12.13
N VAL A 336 6.02 -19.76 10.88
CA VAL A 336 5.01 -19.83 9.82
C VAL A 336 3.96 -20.87 10.14
N ARG A 337 4.36 -22.07 10.58
CA ARG A 337 3.43 -23.13 10.98
C ARG A 337 2.54 -22.69 12.14
N ALA A 338 3.10 -22.05 13.17
CA ALA A 338 2.34 -21.54 14.30
C ALA A 338 1.28 -20.50 13.88
N ARG A 339 1.64 -19.57 12.99
CA ARG A 339 0.72 -18.58 12.41
C ARG A 339 -0.40 -19.25 11.59
N MET A 340 -0.06 -20.25 10.78
CA MET A 340 -1.07 -21.01 10.04
C MET A 340 -2.04 -21.76 10.99
N LEU A 341 -1.54 -22.38 12.05
CA LEU A 341 -2.38 -23.03 13.07
C LEU A 341 -3.27 -22.02 13.81
N ALA A 342 -2.80 -20.78 14.03
CA ALA A 342 -3.61 -19.71 14.60
C ALA A 342 -4.75 -19.27 13.68
N VAL A 343 -4.49 -19.16 12.38
CA VAL A 343 -5.53 -18.90 11.37
C VAL A 343 -6.53 -20.05 11.33
N ALA A 344 -6.08 -21.31 11.30
CA ALA A 344 -6.97 -22.47 11.32
C ALA A 344 -7.89 -22.50 12.55
N GLY A 345 -7.37 -22.14 13.74
CA GLY A 345 -8.20 -21.95 14.94
C GLY A 345 -9.22 -20.82 14.79
N SER A 346 -8.81 -19.69 14.22
CA SER A 346 -9.69 -18.52 13.99
C SER A 346 -10.82 -18.78 13.00
N LEU A 347 -10.63 -19.74 12.09
CA LEU A 347 -11.59 -20.22 11.09
C LEU A 347 -12.45 -21.40 11.59
N GLY A 348 -12.24 -21.87 12.82
CA GLY A 348 -13.03 -22.96 13.42
C GLY A 348 -12.60 -24.38 13.00
N TRP A 349 -11.46 -24.55 12.35
CA TRP A 349 -10.94 -25.86 11.94
C TRP A 349 -10.17 -26.61 13.02
N LEU A 350 -9.74 -25.89 14.06
CA LEU A 350 -9.06 -26.45 15.22
C LEU A 350 -9.69 -25.89 16.49
N SER A 351 -10.16 -26.77 17.36
CA SER A 351 -10.45 -26.44 18.75
C SER A 351 -9.16 -25.99 19.47
N PRO A 352 -9.26 -25.30 20.62
CA PRO A 352 -8.09 -24.95 21.42
C PRO A 352 -7.22 -26.15 21.79
N ALA A 353 -7.84 -27.31 22.06
CA ALA A 353 -7.13 -28.55 22.39
C ALA A 353 -6.38 -29.12 21.18
N GLU A 354 -7.01 -29.17 20.00
CA GLU A 354 -6.37 -29.64 18.77
C GLU A 354 -5.23 -28.71 18.35
N LYS A 355 -5.43 -27.38 18.44
CA LYS A 355 -4.37 -26.40 18.17
C LYS A 355 -3.18 -26.62 19.10
N ARG A 356 -3.42 -26.82 20.40
CA ARG A 356 -2.35 -27.13 21.37
C ARG A 356 -1.63 -28.44 21.04
N ALA A 357 -2.37 -29.48 20.65
CA ALA A 357 -1.78 -30.75 20.24
C ALA A 357 -0.87 -30.60 19.00
N GLU A 358 -1.29 -29.83 18.01
CA GLU A 358 -0.48 -29.54 16.81
C GLU A 358 0.79 -28.75 17.11
N LEU A 359 0.71 -27.78 18.04
CA LEU A 359 1.87 -27.02 18.51
C LEU A 359 2.84 -27.93 19.29
N MET A 360 2.35 -28.77 20.20
CA MET A 360 3.21 -29.71 20.93
C MET A 360 3.89 -30.71 20.01
N ARG A 361 3.19 -31.18 18.97
CA ARG A 361 3.80 -32.04 17.93
C ARG A 361 4.91 -31.32 17.17
N MET A 362 4.68 -30.05 16.79
CA MET A 362 5.70 -29.22 16.14
C MET A 362 6.95 -29.05 17.01
N ILE A 363 6.76 -28.77 18.31
CA ILE A 363 7.86 -28.62 19.27
C ILE A 363 8.62 -29.95 19.41
N GLY A 364 7.91 -31.08 19.55
CA GLY A 364 8.52 -32.41 19.60
C GLY A 364 9.36 -32.74 18.36
N GLU A 365 8.87 -32.37 17.16
CA GLU A 365 9.61 -32.53 15.90
C GLU A 365 10.88 -31.67 15.83
N GLN A 366 10.84 -30.44 16.34
CA GLN A 366 12.01 -29.57 16.38
C GLN A 366 13.07 -30.04 17.39
N LEU A 367 12.64 -30.48 18.58
CA LEU A 367 13.53 -31.07 19.58
C LEU A 367 14.21 -32.33 19.05
N ALA A 368 13.48 -33.18 18.33
CA ALA A 368 14.04 -34.40 17.72
C ALA A 368 15.07 -34.11 16.61
N ARG A 369 15.00 -32.95 15.96
CA ARG A 369 15.93 -32.52 14.89
C ARG A 369 17.18 -31.81 15.42
N ASN A 370 17.28 -31.50 16.72
CA ASN A 370 18.37 -30.70 17.32
C ASN A 370 18.58 -29.33 16.64
N THR A 371 17.53 -28.76 16.03
CA THR A 371 17.60 -27.51 15.24
C THR A 371 17.10 -26.27 15.98
N VAL A 372 17.01 -26.31 17.31
CA VAL A 372 16.52 -25.18 18.11
C VAL A 372 17.45 -23.97 17.93
N SER A 373 16.91 -22.90 17.36
CA SER A 373 17.57 -21.63 17.07
C SER A 373 16.94 -20.49 17.87
N ALA A 374 17.58 -19.31 17.86
CA ALA A 374 17.01 -18.13 18.52
C ALA A 374 15.62 -17.74 17.97
N ALA A 375 15.27 -18.13 16.74
CA ALA A 375 13.95 -17.89 16.14
C ALA A 375 12.84 -18.78 16.74
N ASP A 376 13.20 -19.79 17.55
CA ASP A 376 12.25 -20.72 18.17
C ASP A 376 11.83 -20.30 19.59
N VAL A 377 12.41 -19.22 20.13
CA VAL A 377 12.14 -18.73 21.49
C VAL A 377 10.74 -18.08 21.59
N ASP A 378 10.24 -17.49 20.50
CA ASP A 378 8.89 -16.88 20.45
C ASP A 378 7.74 -17.91 20.27
N ILE A 379 8.05 -19.21 20.31
CA ILE A 379 7.07 -20.31 20.15
C ILE A 379 6.48 -20.74 21.49
N VAL A 380 7.06 -20.31 22.62
CA VAL A 380 6.65 -20.69 23.98
C VAL A 380 5.60 -19.76 24.56
#